data_AF-A0A9D7NCC8-F1
#
_entry.id   AF-A0A9D7NCC8-F1
#
_cell.length_a   1.000
_cell.length_b   1.000
_cell.length_c   1.000
_cell.angle_alpha   90.00
_cell.angle_beta   90.00
_cell.angle_gamma   90.00
#
_symmetry.space_group_name_H-M   'P 1'
#
loop_
_entity.id
_entity.type
_entity.pdbx_description
1 polymer ?
#
loop_
_entity_poly.entity_id
_entity_poly.type
_entity_poly.pdbx_seq_one_letter_code
_entity_poly.pdbx_strand_id
1 'polypeptide(L)'
;MMLRPSTLELDPELALAWHSALNHSLTQTTGGTTSRQFYFIRQLVQSALINGEKCLILASDSAHLTALNAALKENGLENYTSLLSSTELLKKDDMTSLFEANLVAQKSTKISASHVVDHQPEKLERLLLRLTRSYQALRSPVFGEWNWAQTTGNYLQKPPEARKEILSLGLTTERFTFTFEEYTVLSQLVQDAYPLFQNIKTLNHELNALHPQIFIGKKAEEAAQFSREKLQAFALRLDTMGQKISAMMEEYGRLLRQHFEQQTQQFLSKTEQLLDHIREKNQEYGPRFLDAKLGKSGWYSSLSTPKPAIEAYKKILLEYESLKQHFEALHWFSFPWPGKDKLKAIAQIVETTSHFETSLQNWQRGVGKFIQEELLRLNSKSVLTELAPKVQLQFLEESMDNLLAELNTSGVLAEPLENKMLTILKRKQYLAQIQLKLEQLLRDLVDFNHFYRWQQFWLSQSEQHQNLLKALANVREKNWLVVFQAWYLHQVLLIAKTMDIPTQALPLEEYYAIWTQFKDRIPAQIAQFGRKEG
;
A
#
# COMPACT_ATOMS: atom_id res chain seq x y z
N MET A 1 -14.17 -40.15 -43.24
CA MET A 1 -14.49 -39.87 -41.84
C MET A 1 -14.09 -41.13 -41.07
N MET A 2 -12.95 -41.09 -40.39
CA MET A 2 -12.34 -42.28 -39.79
C MET A 2 -13.05 -42.64 -38.47
N LEU A 3 -13.73 -43.77 -38.46
CA LEU A 3 -14.20 -44.46 -37.27
C LEU A 3 -12.98 -45.05 -36.55
N ARG A 4 -12.77 -44.62 -35.30
CA ARG A 4 -11.63 -45.01 -34.46
C ARG A 4 -12.14 -45.93 -33.36
N PRO A 5 -11.79 -47.23 -33.33
CA PRO A 5 -12.04 -48.08 -32.17
C PRO A 5 -11.27 -47.53 -30.95
N SER A 6 -11.81 -47.79 -29.76
CA SER A 6 -11.45 -47.12 -28.51
C SER A 6 -9.97 -47.15 -28.22
N THR A 7 -9.40 -45.97 -28.01
CA THR A 7 -8.11 -45.81 -27.35
C THR A 7 -8.20 -46.01 -25.83
N LEU A 8 -9.36 -46.40 -25.28
CA LEU A 8 -9.56 -46.54 -23.83
C LEU A 8 -9.05 -47.86 -23.25
N GLU A 9 -8.81 -48.88 -24.08
CA GLU A 9 -8.07 -50.08 -23.69
C GLU A 9 -6.54 -49.91 -23.90
N LEU A 10 -6.09 -48.77 -24.45
CA LEU A 10 -4.69 -48.47 -24.72
C LEU A 10 -4.09 -47.67 -23.55
N ASP A 11 -2.97 -48.17 -22.98
CA ASP A 11 -2.08 -47.42 -22.08
C ASP A 11 -1.74 -46.04 -22.74
N PRO A 12 -1.67 -44.91 -22.02
CA PRO A 12 -1.36 -43.58 -22.57
C PRO A 12 -0.20 -43.52 -23.59
N GLU A 13 0.83 -44.34 -23.44
CA GLU A 13 1.92 -44.47 -24.43
C GLU A 13 1.43 -45.03 -25.77
N LEU A 14 0.53 -46.02 -25.73
CA LEU A 14 -0.09 -46.62 -26.90
C LEU A 14 -1.12 -45.68 -27.54
N ALA A 15 -1.81 -44.86 -26.75
CA ALA A 15 -2.71 -43.83 -27.26
C ALA A 15 -1.94 -42.71 -28.01
N LEU A 16 -0.73 -42.35 -27.55
CA LEU A 16 0.17 -41.45 -28.26
C LEU A 16 0.67 -42.07 -29.57
N ALA A 17 1.14 -43.32 -29.52
CA ALA A 17 1.57 -44.06 -30.71
C ALA A 17 0.43 -44.17 -31.75
N TRP A 18 -0.80 -44.37 -31.28
CA TRP A 18 -2.01 -44.39 -32.12
C TRP A 18 -2.25 -43.05 -32.80
N HIS A 19 -2.16 -41.96 -32.05
CA HIS A 19 -2.34 -40.62 -32.59
C HIS A 19 -1.28 -40.28 -33.64
N SER A 20 -0.02 -40.68 -33.40
CA SER A 20 1.06 -40.54 -34.38
C SER A 20 0.79 -41.37 -35.64
N ALA A 21 0.36 -42.63 -35.50
CA ALA A 21 0.06 -43.52 -36.62
C ALA A 21 -1.06 -43.00 -37.53
N LEU A 22 -2.02 -42.26 -36.99
CA LEU A 22 -3.13 -41.69 -37.76
C LEU A 22 -2.79 -40.38 -38.48
N ASN A 23 -1.83 -39.62 -37.97
CA ASN A 23 -1.53 -38.27 -38.47
C ASN A 23 -0.24 -38.19 -39.30
N HIS A 24 0.57 -39.24 -39.29
CA HIS A 24 1.84 -39.30 -40.02
C HIS A 24 1.87 -40.49 -41.01
N SER A 25 2.43 -40.27 -42.19
CA SER A 25 2.59 -41.30 -43.23
C SER A 25 3.55 -42.42 -42.84
N LEU A 26 4.46 -42.15 -41.89
CA LEU A 26 5.38 -43.12 -41.32
C LEU A 26 5.42 -42.91 -39.81
N THR A 27 5.14 -43.96 -39.06
CA THR A 27 5.24 -43.97 -37.60
C THR A 27 6.13 -45.12 -37.17
N GLN A 28 7.18 -44.80 -36.41
CA GLN A 28 8.06 -45.78 -35.79
C GLN A 28 7.77 -45.83 -34.30
N THR A 29 7.48 -47.02 -33.78
CA THR A 29 7.33 -47.26 -32.34
C THR A 29 8.53 -48.06 -31.85
N THR A 30 9.12 -47.64 -30.73
CA THR A 30 10.27 -48.33 -30.10
C THR A 30 9.93 -48.64 -28.65
N GLY A 31 10.19 -49.88 -28.22
CA GLY A 31 9.90 -50.35 -26.86
C GLY A 31 8.50 -50.97 -26.67
N GLY A 32 8.28 -51.55 -25.49
CA GLY A 32 7.07 -52.29 -25.10
C GLY A 32 7.24 -53.81 -25.07
N THR A 33 6.45 -54.49 -24.24
CA THR A 33 6.35 -55.97 -24.26
C THR A 33 5.71 -56.43 -25.57
N THR A 34 6.09 -57.61 -26.08
CA THR A 34 5.51 -58.22 -27.29
C THR A 34 3.98 -58.24 -27.30
N SER A 35 3.36 -58.50 -26.15
CA SER A 35 1.89 -58.46 -25.98
C SER A 35 1.27 -57.08 -26.24
N ARG A 36 1.93 -55.99 -25.81
CA ARG A 36 1.47 -54.60 -26.02
C ARG A 36 1.56 -54.19 -27.49
N GLN A 37 2.66 -54.54 -28.15
CA GLN A 37 2.84 -54.27 -29.58
C GLN A 37 1.84 -55.05 -30.43
N PHE A 38 1.60 -56.32 -30.09
CA PHE A 38 0.59 -57.15 -30.72
C PHE A 38 -0.82 -56.57 -30.55
N TYR A 39 -1.17 -56.14 -29.34
CA TYR A 39 -2.45 -55.50 -29.05
C TYR A 39 -2.63 -54.19 -29.85
N PHE A 40 -1.59 -53.36 -29.94
CA PHE A 40 -1.58 -52.13 -30.73
C PHE A 40 -1.81 -52.38 -32.22
N ILE A 41 -1.07 -53.33 -32.81
CA ILE A 41 -1.21 -53.71 -34.22
C ILE A 41 -2.62 -54.23 -34.50
N ARG A 42 -3.16 -55.09 -33.63
CA ARG A 42 -4.54 -55.61 -33.75
C ARG A 42 -5.56 -54.48 -33.82
N GLN A 43 -5.45 -53.50 -32.92
CA GLN A 43 -6.35 -52.35 -32.91
C GLN A 43 -6.21 -51.54 -34.21
N LEU A 44 -4.98 -51.31 -34.68
CA LEU A 44 -4.71 -50.47 -35.85
C LEU A 44 -5.32 -51.08 -37.12
N VAL A 45 -5.17 -52.40 -37.27
CA VAL A 45 -5.77 -53.18 -38.36
C VAL A 45 -7.29 -53.15 -38.28
N GLN A 46 -7.87 -53.33 -37.08
CA GLN A 46 -9.31 -53.21 -36.89
C GLN A 46 -9.82 -51.82 -37.28
N SER A 47 -9.13 -50.75 -36.87
CA SER A 47 -9.49 -49.38 -37.23
C SER A 47 -9.46 -49.15 -38.73
N ALA A 48 -8.39 -49.57 -39.40
CA ALA A 48 -8.25 -49.43 -40.84
C ALA A 48 -9.37 -50.19 -41.59
N LEU A 49 -9.69 -51.41 -41.15
CA LEU A 49 -10.81 -52.20 -41.72
C LEU A 49 -12.18 -51.55 -41.50
N ILE A 50 -12.45 -50.98 -40.31
CA ILE A 50 -13.70 -50.23 -40.04
C ILE A 50 -13.82 -49.02 -40.98
N ASN A 51 -12.69 -48.44 -41.39
CA ASN A 51 -12.63 -47.31 -42.32
C ASN A 51 -12.67 -47.73 -43.80
N GLY A 52 -12.75 -49.03 -44.09
CA GLY A 52 -12.73 -49.57 -45.45
C GLY A 52 -11.33 -49.57 -46.09
N GLU A 53 -10.27 -49.41 -45.30
CA GLU A 53 -8.90 -49.40 -45.79
C GLU A 53 -8.33 -50.83 -45.94
N LYS A 54 -7.39 -51.00 -46.87
CA LYS A 54 -6.70 -52.28 -47.11
C LYS A 54 -5.37 -52.28 -46.37
N CYS A 55 -5.13 -53.29 -45.53
CA CYS A 55 -3.89 -53.42 -44.76
C CYS A 55 -3.03 -54.57 -45.25
N LEU A 56 -1.73 -54.32 -45.45
CA LEU A 56 -0.71 -55.35 -45.60
C LEU A 56 0.11 -55.42 -44.32
N ILE A 57 0.16 -56.58 -43.68
CA ILE A 57 0.89 -56.81 -42.44
C ILE A 57 2.04 -57.75 -42.73
N LEU A 58 3.26 -57.31 -42.43
CA LEU A 58 4.48 -58.09 -42.61
C LEU A 58 5.08 -58.35 -41.24
N ALA A 59 5.40 -59.61 -40.95
CA ALA A 59 6.13 -60.01 -39.76
C ALA A 59 7.21 -61.02 -40.14
N SER A 60 8.32 -61.01 -39.40
CA SER A 60 9.42 -61.97 -39.58
C SER A 60 9.08 -63.39 -39.11
N ASP A 61 8.05 -63.52 -38.26
CA ASP A 61 7.64 -64.79 -37.66
C ASP A 61 6.15 -65.08 -37.95
N SER A 62 5.89 -66.26 -38.52
CA SER A 62 4.54 -66.72 -38.88
C SER A 62 3.64 -66.97 -37.67
N ALA A 63 4.21 -67.20 -36.47
CA ALA A 63 3.44 -67.35 -35.24
C ALA A 63 2.67 -66.07 -34.87
N HIS A 64 3.25 -64.90 -35.12
CA HIS A 64 2.60 -63.62 -34.84
C HIS A 64 1.45 -63.32 -35.82
N LEU A 65 1.62 -63.67 -37.10
CA LEU A 65 0.57 -63.50 -38.11
C LEU A 65 -0.59 -64.48 -37.90
N THR A 66 -0.30 -65.72 -37.51
CA THR A 66 -1.34 -66.71 -37.17
C THR A 66 -2.13 -66.32 -35.93
N ALA A 67 -1.46 -65.86 -34.87
CA ALA A 67 -2.11 -65.34 -33.66
C ALA A 67 -2.98 -64.11 -33.97
N LEU A 68 -2.50 -63.19 -34.80
CA LEU A 68 -3.27 -62.01 -35.19
C LEU A 68 -4.50 -62.39 -36.01
N ASN A 69 -4.35 -63.31 -36.96
CA ASN A 69 -5.46 -63.83 -37.76
C ASN A 69 -6.51 -64.52 -36.88
N ALA A 70 -6.10 -65.36 -35.93
CA ALA A 70 -7.02 -65.98 -34.96
C ALA A 70 -7.78 -64.93 -34.13
N ALA A 71 -7.08 -63.90 -33.65
CA ALA A 71 -7.67 -62.82 -32.86
C ALA A 71 -8.63 -61.92 -33.67
N LEU A 72 -8.46 -61.84 -35.00
CA LEU A 72 -9.39 -61.16 -35.90
C LEU A 72 -10.61 -62.05 -36.22
N LYS A 73 -10.40 -63.36 -36.41
CA LYS A 73 -11.46 -64.35 -36.57
C LYS A 73 -12.42 -64.40 -35.38
N GLU A 74 -11.90 -64.38 -34.16
CA GLU A 74 -12.71 -64.30 -32.93
C GLU A 74 -13.63 -63.08 -32.88
N ASN A 75 -13.29 -61.99 -33.58
CA ASN A 75 -14.13 -60.80 -33.68
C ASN A 75 -15.09 -60.81 -34.89
N GLY A 76 -15.30 -61.99 -35.50
CA GLY A 76 -16.18 -62.15 -36.66
C GLY A 76 -15.60 -61.60 -37.97
N LEU A 77 -14.29 -61.34 -38.04
CA LEU A 77 -13.62 -60.80 -39.23
C LEU A 77 -12.97 -61.88 -40.11
N GLU A 78 -13.31 -63.14 -39.87
CA GLU A 78 -12.72 -64.30 -40.55
C GLU A 78 -12.76 -64.24 -42.08
N ASN A 79 -13.78 -63.57 -42.62
CA ASN A 79 -14.03 -63.46 -44.05
C ASN A 79 -13.31 -62.28 -44.71
N TYR A 80 -12.65 -61.43 -43.93
CA TYR A 80 -11.94 -60.23 -44.40
C TYR A 80 -10.41 -60.34 -44.24
N THR A 81 -9.93 -61.50 -43.82
CA THR A 81 -8.52 -61.76 -43.52
C THR A 81 -8.04 -62.97 -44.31
N SER A 82 -6.95 -62.82 -45.07
CA SER A 82 -6.22 -63.95 -45.66
C SER A 82 -4.81 -64.00 -45.08
N LEU A 83 -4.37 -65.20 -44.70
CA LEU A 83 -3.02 -65.45 -44.23
C LEU A 83 -2.23 -66.08 -45.37
N LEU A 84 -1.18 -65.40 -45.81
CA LEU A 84 -0.30 -65.87 -46.87
C LEU A 84 1.02 -66.31 -46.24
N SER A 85 1.39 -67.58 -46.44
CA SER A 85 2.71 -68.07 -46.03
C SER A 85 3.71 -67.85 -47.16
N SER A 86 4.94 -67.45 -46.82
CA SER A 86 6.01 -67.07 -47.77
C SER A 86 6.44 -68.18 -48.75
N THR A 87 5.90 -69.39 -48.61
CA THR A 87 6.13 -70.53 -49.53
C THR A 87 5.23 -70.50 -50.76
N GLU A 88 4.20 -69.64 -50.79
CA GLU A 88 3.27 -69.52 -51.91
C GLU A 88 3.59 -68.26 -52.73
N LEU A 89 4.36 -68.42 -53.80
CA LEU A 89 4.49 -67.41 -54.86
C LEU A 89 3.17 -67.33 -55.65
N LEU A 90 2.16 -66.70 -55.06
CA LEU A 90 0.88 -66.46 -55.72
C LEU A 90 1.03 -65.31 -56.73
N LYS A 91 0.56 -65.54 -57.95
CA LYS A 91 0.43 -64.48 -58.96
C LYS A 91 -0.68 -63.53 -58.52
N LYS A 92 -0.58 -62.26 -58.90
CA LYS A 92 -1.51 -61.19 -58.53
C LYS A 92 -2.99 -61.55 -58.80
N ASP A 93 -3.24 -62.32 -59.85
CA ASP A 93 -4.58 -62.75 -60.30
C ASP A 93 -5.19 -63.86 -59.43
N ASP A 94 -4.35 -64.69 -58.78
CA ASP A 94 -4.77 -65.77 -57.89
C ASP A 94 -5.19 -65.20 -56.51
N MET A 95 -4.58 -64.09 -56.10
CA MET A 95 -4.97 -63.40 -54.88
C MET A 95 -6.31 -62.68 -55.03
N THR A 96 -6.53 -61.99 -56.16
CA THR A 96 -7.80 -61.31 -56.42
C THR A 96 -8.96 -62.30 -56.53
N SER A 97 -8.75 -63.46 -57.17
CA SER A 97 -9.79 -64.49 -57.29
C SER A 97 -10.12 -65.20 -55.97
N LEU A 98 -9.14 -65.43 -55.08
CA LEU A 98 -9.40 -65.96 -53.73
C LEU A 98 -10.16 -64.96 -52.85
N PHE A 99 -9.82 -63.67 -52.93
CA PHE A 99 -10.56 -62.62 -52.23
C PHE A 99 -11.97 -62.44 -52.79
N GLU A 100 -12.14 -62.45 -54.11
CA GLU A 100 -13.45 -62.37 -54.78
C GLU A 100 -14.32 -63.60 -54.46
N ALA A 101 -13.76 -64.81 -54.43
CA ALA A 101 -14.50 -66.02 -54.09
C ALA A 101 -15.04 -65.98 -52.64
N ASN A 102 -14.23 -65.49 -51.69
CA ASN A 102 -14.65 -65.30 -50.30
C ASN A 102 -15.69 -64.17 -50.14
N LEU A 103 -15.62 -63.12 -50.97
CA LEU A 103 -16.63 -62.04 -51.02
C LEU A 103 -17.95 -62.49 -51.66
N VAL A 104 -17.91 -63.31 -52.72
CA VAL A 104 -19.09 -63.81 -53.44
C VAL A 104 -19.90 -64.80 -52.57
N ALA A 105 -19.24 -65.58 -51.72
CA ALA A 105 -19.90 -66.44 -50.73
C ALA A 105 -20.79 -65.65 -49.73
N GLN A 106 -20.59 -64.34 -49.60
CA GLN A 106 -21.36 -63.47 -48.69
C GLN A 106 -22.63 -62.84 -49.28
N LYS A 107 -22.92 -63.00 -50.58
CA LYS A 107 -24.15 -62.41 -51.16
C LYS A 107 -25.46 -62.97 -50.56
N SER A 108 -25.41 -64.00 -49.71
CA SER A 108 -26.58 -64.70 -49.17
C SER A 108 -27.00 -64.34 -47.74
N THR A 109 -26.20 -63.64 -46.93
CA THR A 109 -26.58 -63.27 -45.55
C THR A 109 -27.15 -61.84 -45.49
N LYS A 110 -28.48 -61.76 -45.47
CA LYS A 110 -29.24 -60.52 -45.19
C LYS A 110 -29.01 -60.07 -43.75
N ILE A 111 -27.95 -59.30 -43.53
CA ILE A 111 -27.84 -58.41 -42.37
C ILE A 111 -28.64 -57.15 -42.71
N SER A 112 -29.77 -56.95 -42.01
CA SER A 112 -30.61 -55.76 -42.12
C SER A 112 -29.77 -54.52 -41.82
N ALA A 113 -29.51 -53.72 -42.85
CA ALA A 113 -28.99 -52.38 -42.69
C ALA A 113 -30.11 -51.50 -42.11
N SER A 114 -30.18 -51.37 -40.79
CA SER A 114 -30.94 -50.31 -40.18
C SER A 114 -30.24 -48.99 -40.51
N HIS A 115 -30.83 -48.21 -41.41
CA HIS A 115 -30.51 -46.80 -41.62
C HIS A 115 -30.84 -46.02 -40.34
N VAL A 116 -29.89 -45.98 -39.40
CA VAL A 116 -29.83 -44.92 -38.40
C VAL A 116 -28.57 -44.14 -38.74
N VAL A 117 -28.73 -42.85 -39.00
CA VAL A 117 -27.61 -41.92 -39.15
C VAL A 117 -26.87 -41.94 -37.82
N ASP A 118 -25.78 -42.71 -37.75
CA ASP A 118 -25.03 -42.99 -36.53
C ASP A 118 -24.27 -41.73 -36.10
N HIS A 119 -24.88 -40.90 -35.24
CA HIS A 119 -24.20 -39.83 -34.51
C HIS A 119 -23.39 -40.36 -33.31
N GLN A 120 -23.44 -41.67 -33.04
CA GLN A 120 -22.69 -42.34 -31.98
C GLN A 120 -21.15 -42.21 -32.09
N PRO A 121 -20.51 -42.40 -33.25
CA PRO A 121 -19.06 -42.26 -33.39
C PRO A 121 -18.55 -40.82 -33.16
N GLU A 122 -19.27 -39.81 -33.65
CA GLU A 122 -18.90 -38.40 -33.38
C GLU A 122 -19.02 -38.06 -31.90
N LYS A 123 -20.07 -38.55 -31.23
CA LYS A 123 -20.25 -38.35 -29.80
C LYS A 123 -19.15 -39.05 -29.00
N LEU A 124 -18.80 -40.29 -29.38
CA LEU A 124 -17.71 -41.04 -28.77
C LEU A 124 -16.37 -40.32 -28.93
N GLU A 125 -16.06 -39.81 -30.12
CA GLU A 125 -14.83 -39.06 -30.38
C GLU A 125 -14.77 -37.75 -29.57
N ARG A 126 -15.87 -37.00 -29.50
CA ARG A 126 -15.94 -35.79 -28.66
C ARG A 126 -15.71 -36.11 -27.18
N LEU A 127 -16.32 -37.18 -26.67
CA LEU A 127 -16.13 -37.64 -25.28
C LEU A 127 -14.68 -38.09 -25.04
N LEU A 128 -14.10 -38.84 -25.97
CA LEU A 128 -12.71 -39.29 -25.90
C LEU A 128 -11.73 -38.12 -25.87
N LEU A 129 -11.89 -37.16 -26.79
CA LEU A 129 -11.07 -35.96 -26.85
C LEU A 129 -11.17 -35.16 -25.55
N ARG A 130 -12.38 -35.00 -25.00
CA ARG A 130 -12.59 -34.34 -23.71
C ARG A 130 -11.88 -35.08 -22.57
N LEU A 131 -12.05 -36.40 -22.46
CA LEU A 131 -11.38 -37.22 -21.46
C LEU A 131 -9.85 -37.14 -21.56
N THR A 132 -9.33 -37.21 -22.78
CA THR A 132 -7.89 -37.16 -23.06
C THR A 132 -7.30 -35.81 -22.69
N ARG A 133 -7.95 -34.71 -23.09
CA ARG A 133 -7.54 -33.35 -22.73
C ARG A 133 -7.57 -33.13 -21.22
N SER A 134 -8.63 -33.57 -20.55
CA SER A 134 -8.72 -33.48 -19.09
C SER A 134 -7.67 -34.32 -18.38
N TYR A 135 -7.38 -35.53 -18.88
CA TYR A 135 -6.34 -36.38 -18.34
C TYR A 135 -4.94 -35.77 -18.50
N GLN A 136 -4.63 -35.23 -19.68
CA GLN A 136 -3.37 -34.54 -19.95
C GLN A 136 -3.23 -33.29 -19.08
N ALA A 137 -4.27 -32.46 -18.98
CA ALA A 137 -4.28 -31.25 -18.16
C ALA A 137 -4.07 -31.53 -16.67
N LEU A 138 -4.60 -32.65 -16.15
CA LEU A 138 -4.40 -33.05 -14.75
C LEU A 138 -2.98 -33.54 -14.45
N ARG A 139 -2.27 -34.08 -15.46
CA ARG A 139 -0.93 -34.65 -15.30
C ARG A 139 0.20 -33.72 -15.75
N SER A 140 -0.10 -32.73 -16.58
CA SER A 140 0.90 -31.73 -16.97
C SER A 140 1.43 -30.99 -15.74
N PRO A 141 2.74 -30.69 -15.69
CA PRO A 141 3.30 -29.88 -14.62
C PRO A 141 2.69 -28.48 -14.66
N VAL A 142 2.21 -28.03 -13.50
CA VAL A 142 1.57 -26.73 -13.28
C VAL A 142 2.46 -25.82 -12.44
N PHE A 143 3.23 -26.39 -11.51
CA PHE A 143 4.03 -25.64 -10.57
C PHE A 143 5.36 -26.34 -10.30
N GLY A 144 6.41 -25.97 -11.03
CA GLY A 144 7.66 -26.74 -11.06
C GLY A 144 7.38 -28.14 -11.58
N GLU A 145 7.74 -29.16 -10.82
CA GLU A 145 7.45 -30.56 -11.14
C GLU A 145 6.03 -31.00 -10.75
N TRP A 146 5.29 -30.18 -9.99
CA TRP A 146 3.98 -30.57 -9.48
C TRP A 146 2.89 -30.37 -10.52
N ASN A 147 2.10 -31.43 -10.73
CA ASN A 147 0.89 -31.36 -11.53
C ASN A 147 -0.28 -30.73 -10.75
N TRP A 148 -1.41 -30.51 -11.42
CA TRP A 148 -2.59 -29.87 -10.83
C TRP A 148 -3.06 -30.56 -9.54
N ALA A 149 -3.12 -31.90 -9.53
CA ALA A 149 -3.58 -32.67 -8.38
C ALA A 149 -2.63 -32.54 -7.19
N GLN A 150 -1.32 -32.58 -7.43
CA GLN A 150 -0.29 -32.39 -6.40
C GLN A 150 -0.33 -30.97 -5.81
N THR A 151 -0.41 -29.94 -6.66
CA THR A 151 -0.51 -28.54 -6.22
C THR A 151 -1.79 -28.29 -5.43
N THR A 152 -2.92 -28.85 -5.88
CA THR A 152 -4.20 -28.78 -5.16
C THR A 152 -4.11 -29.51 -3.82
N GLY A 153 -3.51 -30.71 -3.77
CA GLY A 153 -3.30 -31.46 -2.53
C GLY A 153 -2.48 -30.68 -1.52
N ASN A 154 -1.34 -30.10 -1.95
CA ASN A 154 -0.49 -29.27 -1.10
C ASN A 154 -1.20 -28.00 -0.60
N TYR A 155 -2.06 -27.42 -1.43
CA TYR A 155 -2.91 -26.29 -1.05
C TYR A 155 -3.97 -26.70 -0.02
N LEU A 156 -4.68 -27.83 -0.21
CA LEU A 156 -5.73 -28.32 0.69
C LEU A 156 -5.20 -28.81 2.03
N GLN A 157 -3.93 -29.20 2.12
CA GLN A 157 -3.27 -29.51 3.39
C GLN A 157 -3.07 -28.26 4.28
N LYS A 158 -3.16 -27.05 3.72
CA LYS A 158 -3.02 -25.82 4.51
C LYS A 158 -4.28 -25.62 5.36
N PRO A 159 -4.14 -25.27 6.64
CA PRO A 159 -5.27 -25.09 7.53
C PRO A 159 -6.23 -24.02 7.00
N PRO A 160 -7.55 -24.22 7.10
CA PRO A 160 -8.55 -23.25 6.64
C PRO A 160 -8.48 -21.92 7.39
N GLU A 161 -7.86 -21.90 8.57
CA GLU A 161 -7.56 -20.68 9.35
C GLU A 161 -6.45 -19.82 8.73
N ALA A 162 -5.74 -20.32 7.71
CA ALA A 162 -4.79 -19.52 6.95
C ALA A 162 -5.58 -18.52 6.09
N ARG A 163 -5.89 -17.34 6.67
CA ARG A 163 -6.67 -16.24 6.09
C ARG A 163 -6.02 -15.60 4.87
N LYS A 164 -5.85 -16.37 3.80
CA LYS A 164 -5.27 -15.93 2.52
C LYS A 164 -6.02 -14.74 1.93
N GLU A 165 -7.30 -14.58 2.27
CA GLU A 165 -8.14 -13.47 1.83
C GLU A 165 -7.57 -12.13 2.30
N ILE A 166 -6.96 -12.08 3.50
CA ILE A 166 -6.34 -10.88 4.03
C ILE A 166 -5.13 -10.48 3.18
N LEU A 167 -4.32 -11.46 2.73
CA LEU A 167 -3.21 -11.18 1.84
C LEU A 167 -3.70 -10.68 0.47
N SER A 168 -4.78 -11.24 -0.06
CA SER A 168 -5.37 -10.78 -1.33
C SER A 168 -5.93 -9.35 -1.27
N LEU A 169 -6.29 -8.84 -0.08
CA LEU A 169 -6.70 -7.44 0.09
C LEU A 169 -5.51 -6.47 0.09
N GLY A 170 -4.32 -6.94 0.49
CA GLY A 170 -3.11 -6.12 0.64
C GLY A 170 -2.08 -6.26 -0.48
N LEU A 171 -2.18 -7.29 -1.32
CA LEU A 171 -1.20 -7.61 -2.36
C LEU A 171 -1.82 -7.58 -3.75
N THR A 172 -1.10 -6.95 -4.69
CA THR A 172 -1.40 -7.02 -6.12
C THR A 172 -0.68 -8.22 -6.75
N THR A 173 -1.40 -9.00 -7.55
CA THR A 173 -0.85 -10.21 -8.20
C THR A 173 0.07 -9.89 -9.39
N GLU A 174 -0.03 -8.68 -9.95
CA GLU A 174 0.74 -8.26 -11.14
C GLU A 174 2.26 -8.22 -10.93
N ARG A 175 2.71 -8.08 -9.69
CA ARG A 175 4.14 -8.01 -9.36
C ARG A 175 4.78 -9.39 -9.13
N PHE A 176 4.01 -10.47 -9.22
CA PHE A 176 4.48 -11.83 -8.96
C PHE A 176 4.47 -12.66 -10.25
N THR A 177 5.48 -13.50 -10.42
CA THR A 177 5.60 -14.41 -11.58
C THR A 177 4.89 -15.74 -11.34
N PHE A 178 4.66 -16.11 -10.08
CA PHE A 178 4.02 -17.35 -9.67
C PHE A 178 4.79 -18.62 -10.11
N THR A 179 6.12 -18.52 -10.14
CA THR A 179 7.02 -19.65 -10.42
C THR A 179 7.43 -20.38 -9.14
N PHE A 180 7.96 -21.61 -9.29
CA PHE A 180 8.45 -22.41 -8.16
C PHE A 180 9.71 -21.82 -7.52
N GLU A 181 10.59 -21.25 -8.34
CA GLU A 181 11.81 -20.56 -7.86
C GLU A 181 11.44 -19.34 -7.00
N GLU A 182 10.55 -18.47 -7.50
CA GLU A 182 10.06 -17.31 -6.75
C GLU A 182 9.40 -17.75 -5.43
N TYR A 183 8.57 -18.79 -5.45
CA TYR A 183 7.94 -19.33 -4.25
C TYR A 183 8.95 -19.78 -3.20
N THR A 184 10.05 -20.41 -3.62
CA THR A 184 11.08 -20.90 -2.71
C THR A 184 11.82 -19.74 -2.06
N VAL A 185 12.21 -18.74 -2.86
CA VAL A 185 12.87 -17.52 -2.37
C VAL A 185 11.97 -16.76 -1.41
N LEU A 186 10.70 -16.53 -1.77
CA LEU A 186 9.75 -15.81 -0.93
C LEU A 186 9.37 -16.61 0.33
N SER A 187 9.28 -17.94 0.25
CA SER A 187 9.06 -18.79 1.43
C SER A 187 10.20 -18.63 2.44
N GLN A 188 11.45 -18.67 1.96
CA GLN A 188 12.62 -18.47 2.82
C GLN A 188 12.61 -17.07 3.44
N LEU A 189 12.35 -16.05 2.63
CA LEU A 189 12.22 -14.67 3.09
C LEU A 189 11.19 -14.51 4.21
N VAL A 190 10.02 -15.15 4.07
CA VAL A 190 8.97 -15.11 5.10
C VAL A 190 9.39 -15.86 6.36
N GLN A 191 10.10 -16.99 6.24
CA GLN A 191 10.65 -17.71 7.38
C GLN A 191 11.68 -16.88 8.14
N ASP A 192 12.57 -16.19 7.43
CA ASP A 192 13.62 -15.38 8.05
C ASP A 192 13.04 -14.10 8.69
N ALA A 193 12.04 -13.50 8.05
CA ALA A 193 11.40 -12.27 8.54
C ALA A 193 10.58 -12.48 9.82
N TYR A 194 9.90 -13.62 9.95
CA TYR A 194 8.91 -13.81 11.01
C TYR A 194 9.48 -13.75 12.43
N PRO A 195 10.59 -14.46 12.77
CA PRO A 195 11.23 -14.35 14.08
C PRO A 195 11.71 -12.93 14.39
N LEU A 196 12.19 -12.19 13.37
CA LEU A 196 12.62 -10.80 13.54
C LEU A 196 11.42 -9.91 13.87
N PHE A 197 10.31 -10.07 13.16
CA PHE A 197 9.08 -9.34 13.42
C PHE A 197 8.48 -9.67 14.80
N GLN A 198 8.53 -10.93 15.23
CA GLN A 198 8.00 -11.33 16.55
C GLN A 198 8.62 -10.60 17.74
N ASN A 199 9.87 -10.14 17.60
CA ASN A 199 10.56 -9.40 18.65
C ASN A 199 10.07 -7.94 18.75
N ILE A 200 9.65 -7.34 17.63
CA ILE A 200 9.19 -5.95 17.59
C ILE A 200 7.66 -5.82 17.65
N LYS A 201 6.92 -6.79 17.10
CA LYS A 201 5.44 -6.90 17.07
C LYS A 201 4.69 -5.70 16.47
N THR A 202 5.38 -4.76 15.85
CA THR A 202 4.78 -3.59 15.20
C THR A 202 5.64 -3.13 14.04
N LEU A 203 5.01 -2.66 12.96
CA LEU A 203 5.70 -1.94 11.89
C LEU A 203 5.85 -0.45 12.21
N ASN A 204 5.06 0.07 13.15
CA ASN A 204 5.02 1.49 13.53
C ASN A 204 5.81 1.70 14.83
N HIS A 205 7.04 1.23 14.88
CA HIS A 205 7.91 1.45 16.03
C HIS A 205 8.41 2.90 16.04
N GLU A 206 8.47 3.54 17.21
CA GLU A 206 8.96 4.92 17.36
C GLU A 206 10.38 5.15 16.77
N LEU A 207 11.26 4.14 16.88
CA LEU A 207 12.61 4.17 16.32
C LEU A 207 12.65 4.25 14.78
N ASN A 208 11.53 4.10 14.07
CA ASN A 208 11.43 4.44 12.65
C ASN A 208 11.75 5.92 12.38
N ALA A 209 11.67 6.79 13.39
CA ALA A 209 12.09 8.18 13.27
C ALA A 209 13.62 8.34 13.09
N LEU A 210 14.41 7.31 13.39
CA LEU A 210 15.86 7.32 13.18
C LEU A 210 16.21 7.19 11.69
N HIS A 211 17.31 7.81 11.29
CA HIS A 211 17.70 7.81 9.88
C HIS A 211 18.09 6.40 9.38
N PRO A 212 17.63 5.94 8.20
CA PRO A 212 17.89 4.58 7.69
C PRO A 212 19.38 4.21 7.56
N GLN A 213 20.25 5.18 7.26
CA GLN A 213 21.70 4.95 7.14
C GLN A 213 22.34 4.45 8.45
N ILE A 214 21.72 4.69 9.61
CA ILE A 214 22.20 4.18 10.90
C ILE A 214 22.17 2.65 10.91
N PHE A 215 21.19 2.03 10.26
CA PHE A 215 21.00 0.58 10.23
C PHE A 215 21.79 -0.10 9.10
N ILE A 216 22.08 0.62 8.02
CA ILE A 216 22.80 0.09 6.86
C ILE A 216 24.32 0.31 6.98
N GLY A 217 24.73 1.48 7.44
CA GLY A 217 26.12 1.94 7.38
C GLY A 217 26.97 1.68 8.63
N LYS A 218 26.36 1.20 9.72
CA LYS A 218 27.04 0.97 11.01
C LYS A 218 26.73 -0.41 11.56
N LYS A 219 27.64 -0.95 12.37
CA LYS A 219 27.37 -2.17 13.16
C LYS A 219 26.40 -1.86 14.30
N ALA A 220 25.68 -2.86 14.81
CA ALA A 220 24.65 -2.68 15.83
C ALA A 220 25.11 -1.87 17.06
N GLU A 221 26.28 -2.17 17.63
CA GLU A 221 26.81 -1.46 18.81
C GLU A 221 27.15 0.00 18.50
N GLU A 222 27.84 0.24 17.37
CA GLU A 222 28.20 1.59 16.92
C GLU A 222 26.95 2.42 16.59
N ALA A 223 25.95 1.80 15.96
CA ALA A 223 24.67 2.41 15.65
C ALA A 223 23.92 2.80 16.93
N ALA A 224 23.85 1.90 17.91
CA ALA A 224 23.20 2.16 19.20
C ALA A 224 23.90 3.30 19.96
N GLN A 225 25.22 3.27 20.01
CA GLN A 225 26.02 4.30 20.67
C GLN A 225 25.85 5.65 19.97
N PHE A 226 25.98 5.70 18.64
CA PHE A 226 25.76 6.90 17.86
C PHE A 226 24.36 7.51 18.09
N SER A 227 23.31 6.69 18.02
CA SER A 227 21.94 7.15 18.28
C SER A 227 21.78 7.69 19.69
N ARG A 228 22.29 6.97 20.70
CA ARG A 228 22.21 7.39 22.11
C ARG A 228 22.93 8.71 22.35
N GLU A 229 24.17 8.83 21.93
CA GLU A 229 24.99 10.02 22.13
C GLU A 229 24.38 11.25 21.46
N LYS A 230 23.94 11.12 20.20
CA LYS A 230 23.32 12.23 19.47
C LYS A 230 21.98 12.64 20.08
N LEU A 231 21.10 11.69 20.37
CA LEU A 231 19.81 11.99 20.98
C LEU A 231 19.95 12.65 22.36
N GLN A 232 20.85 12.15 23.22
CA GLN A 232 21.12 12.75 24.54
C GLN A 232 21.69 14.16 24.41
N ALA A 233 22.68 14.35 23.53
CA ALA A 233 23.30 15.65 23.32
C ALA A 233 22.27 16.69 22.83
N PHE A 234 21.42 16.34 21.87
CA PHE A 234 20.40 17.26 21.37
C PHE A 234 19.24 17.48 22.34
N ALA A 235 18.81 16.47 23.08
CA ALA A 235 17.79 16.64 24.13
C ALA A 235 18.26 17.67 25.19
N LEU A 236 19.51 17.56 25.66
CA LEU A 236 20.07 18.52 26.62
C LEU A 236 20.19 19.93 26.04
N ARG A 237 20.62 20.06 24.77
CA ARG A 237 20.73 21.36 24.09
C ARG A 237 19.37 22.02 23.88
N LEU A 238 18.34 21.23 23.54
CA LEU A 238 16.96 21.71 23.41
C LEU A 238 16.41 22.18 24.75
N ASP A 239 16.64 21.43 25.83
CA ASP A 239 16.24 21.84 27.18
C ASP A 239 16.90 23.15 27.59
N THR A 240 18.23 23.23 27.40
CA THR A 240 19.01 24.45 27.67
C THR A 240 18.50 25.65 26.86
N MET A 241 18.13 25.44 25.59
CA MET A 241 17.54 26.48 24.75
C MET A 241 16.16 26.90 25.27
N GLY A 242 15.32 25.94 25.66
CA GLY A 242 14.01 26.19 26.28
C GLY A 242 14.12 27.03 27.56
N GLN A 243 15.11 26.76 28.41
CA GLN A 243 15.41 27.54 29.60
C GLN A 243 15.86 28.97 29.25
N LYS A 244 16.79 29.13 28.29
CA LYS A 244 17.22 30.46 27.80
C LYS A 244 16.06 31.30 27.27
N ILE A 245 15.15 30.68 26.51
CA ILE A 245 13.95 31.37 26.00
C ILE A 245 13.05 31.81 27.17
N SER A 246 12.86 30.93 28.17
CA SER A 246 12.03 31.25 29.34
C SER A 246 12.59 32.44 30.11
N ALA A 247 13.89 32.41 30.41
CA ALA A 247 14.57 33.50 31.12
C ALA A 247 14.47 34.83 30.36
N MET A 248 14.63 34.81 29.03
CA MET A 248 14.46 36.01 28.21
C MET A 248 13.02 36.52 28.24
N MET A 249 12.02 35.65 28.11
CA MET A 249 10.60 36.06 28.14
C MET A 249 10.21 36.64 29.50
N GLU A 250 10.70 36.05 30.60
CA GLU A 250 10.50 36.55 31.96
C GLU A 250 11.16 37.93 32.15
N GLU A 251 12.40 38.09 31.72
CA GLU A 251 13.13 39.36 31.80
C GLU A 251 12.45 40.43 30.96
N TYR A 252 12.03 40.11 29.73
CA TYR A 252 11.29 41.05 28.90
C TYR A 252 9.93 41.43 29.51
N GLY A 253 9.21 40.46 30.08
CA GLY A 253 7.96 40.71 30.81
C GLY A 253 8.16 41.63 32.02
N ARG A 254 9.29 41.48 32.74
CA ARG A 254 9.70 42.37 33.84
C ARG A 254 10.00 43.78 33.36
N LEU A 255 10.77 43.91 32.27
CA LEU A 255 11.10 45.20 31.66
C LEU A 255 9.85 45.93 31.15
N LEU A 256 8.93 45.22 30.50
CA LEU A 256 7.63 45.78 30.08
C LEU A 256 6.84 46.32 31.27
N ARG A 257 6.74 45.53 32.34
CA ARG A 257 6.04 45.95 33.56
C ARG A 257 6.66 47.22 34.15
N GLN A 258 7.97 47.23 34.32
CA GLN A 258 8.69 48.39 34.85
C GLN A 258 8.50 49.63 33.98
N HIS A 259 8.60 49.48 32.66
CA HIS A 259 8.38 50.56 31.71
C HIS A 259 6.96 51.14 31.84
N PHE A 260 5.93 50.29 31.80
CA PHE A 260 4.55 50.75 31.90
C PHE A 260 4.20 51.34 33.27
N GLU A 261 4.71 50.78 34.36
CA GLU A 261 4.52 51.34 35.71
C GLU A 261 5.13 52.74 35.82
N GLN A 262 6.39 52.91 35.38
CA GLN A 262 7.07 54.22 35.40
C GLN A 262 6.33 55.25 34.55
N GLN A 263 5.93 54.88 33.35
CA GLN A 263 5.21 55.78 32.45
C GLN A 263 3.83 56.17 33.01
N THR A 264 3.08 55.20 33.54
CA THR A 264 1.78 55.47 34.16
C THR A 264 1.91 56.43 35.33
N GLN A 265 2.92 56.24 36.19
CA GLN A 265 3.18 57.15 37.31
C GLN A 265 3.52 58.56 36.84
N GLN A 266 4.32 58.69 35.77
CA GLN A 266 4.60 60.01 35.18
C GLN A 266 3.34 60.69 34.64
N PHE A 267 2.46 59.96 33.97
CA PHE A 267 1.19 60.49 33.47
C PHE A 267 0.23 60.86 34.60
N LEU A 268 0.10 60.02 35.65
CA LEU A 268 -0.71 60.32 36.83
C LEU A 268 -0.21 61.59 37.53
N SER A 269 1.10 61.72 37.75
CA SER A 269 1.69 62.92 38.36
C SER A 269 1.46 64.19 37.53
N LYS A 270 1.63 64.14 36.20
CA LYS A 270 1.32 65.28 35.31
C LYS A 270 -0.17 65.64 35.31
N THR A 271 -1.04 64.64 35.42
CA THR A 271 -2.50 64.81 35.50
C THR A 271 -2.89 65.50 36.82
N GLU A 272 -2.32 65.05 37.94
CA GLU A 272 -2.51 65.64 39.27
C GLU A 272 -1.99 67.09 39.32
N GLN A 273 -0.78 67.34 38.83
CA GLN A 273 -0.20 68.69 38.74
C GLN A 273 -1.08 69.66 37.94
N LEU A 274 -1.65 69.22 36.81
CA LEU A 274 -2.58 70.02 36.02
C LEU A 274 -3.87 70.32 36.79
N LEU A 275 -4.45 69.33 37.45
CA LEU A 275 -5.66 69.52 38.24
C LEU A 275 -5.43 70.45 39.44
N ASP A 276 -4.30 70.32 40.13
CA ASP A 276 -3.93 71.18 41.25
C ASP A 276 -3.65 72.61 40.79
N HIS A 277 -2.94 72.80 39.67
CA HIS A 277 -2.75 74.12 39.07
C HIS A 277 -4.09 74.77 38.71
N ILE A 278 -5.06 74.01 38.18
CA ILE A 278 -6.42 74.52 37.93
C ILE A 278 -7.14 74.87 39.25
N ARG A 279 -7.03 74.04 40.30
CA ARG A 279 -7.64 74.30 41.62
C ARG A 279 -7.09 75.56 42.27
N GLU A 280 -5.77 75.75 42.26
CA GLU A 280 -5.10 76.95 42.76
C GLU A 280 -5.62 78.20 42.05
N LYS A 281 -5.68 78.18 40.72
CA LYS A 281 -6.18 79.32 39.93
C LYS A 281 -7.67 79.56 40.12
N ASN A 282 -8.47 78.52 40.36
CA ASN A 282 -9.87 78.67 40.71
C ASN A 282 -10.06 79.27 42.12
N GLN A 283 -9.17 78.98 43.08
CA GLN A 283 -9.18 79.64 44.40
C GLN A 283 -8.77 81.12 44.29
N GLU A 284 -7.79 81.43 43.44
CA GLU A 284 -7.29 82.80 43.20
C GLU A 284 -8.33 83.70 42.49
N TYR A 285 -9.03 83.18 41.48
CA TYR A 285 -9.94 83.96 40.63
C TYR A 285 -11.45 83.67 40.85
N GLY A 286 -11.78 82.70 41.70
CA GLY A 286 -13.15 82.31 42.04
C GLY A 286 -13.84 81.42 40.98
N PRO A 287 -15.05 80.92 41.28
CA PRO A 287 -15.74 79.87 40.49
C PRO A 287 -16.02 80.25 39.03
N ARG A 288 -16.11 81.55 38.72
CA ARG A 288 -16.29 82.06 37.34
C ARG A 288 -15.10 81.77 36.44
N PHE A 289 -13.93 81.44 37.00
CA PHE A 289 -12.75 81.02 36.25
C PHE A 289 -12.98 79.70 35.51
N LEU A 290 -13.73 78.75 36.10
CA LEU A 290 -14.01 77.45 35.47
C LEU A 290 -14.91 77.58 34.24
N ASP A 291 -15.81 78.57 34.25
CA ASP A 291 -16.73 78.88 33.15
C ASP A 291 -16.09 79.74 32.04
N ALA A 292 -14.84 80.16 32.23
CA ALA A 292 -14.17 81.09 31.33
C ALA A 292 -13.92 80.42 29.96
N LYS A 293 -14.32 81.09 28.87
CA LYS A 293 -14.25 80.57 27.50
C LYS A 293 -13.32 81.38 26.60
N LEU A 294 -12.53 80.69 25.75
CA LEU A 294 -11.76 81.35 24.71
C LEU A 294 -12.64 81.62 23.46
N GLY A 295 -12.84 82.88 23.10
CA GLY A 295 -13.55 83.29 21.88
C GLY A 295 -12.69 83.22 20.61
N LYS A 296 -13.32 83.29 19.41
CA LYS A 296 -12.68 83.13 18.08
C LYS A 296 -11.56 84.15 17.74
N SER A 297 -11.31 85.16 18.58
CA SER A 297 -10.18 86.10 18.42
C SER A 297 -9.46 86.44 19.73
N GLY A 298 -9.46 85.52 20.71
CA GLY A 298 -8.60 85.64 21.89
C GLY A 298 -9.07 86.65 22.96
N TRP A 299 -10.31 87.14 22.88
CA TRP A 299 -10.92 88.00 23.89
C TRP A 299 -12.09 87.28 24.58
N TYR A 300 -12.10 87.36 25.91
CA TYR A 300 -13.22 86.91 26.75
C TYR A 300 -14.40 87.86 26.55
N SER A 301 -15.62 87.32 26.36
CA SER A 301 -16.84 88.12 26.25
C SER A 301 -17.44 88.54 27.60
N SER A 302 -16.72 88.35 28.71
CA SER A 302 -17.07 88.90 30.02
C SER A 302 -16.13 90.05 30.39
N LEU A 303 -16.64 91.27 30.34
CA LEU A 303 -15.97 92.57 30.60
C LEU A 303 -15.34 92.76 32.00
N SER A 304 -15.02 91.70 32.76
CA SER A 304 -14.52 91.81 34.15
C SER A 304 -13.36 90.87 34.53
N THR A 305 -12.84 90.04 33.61
CA THR A 305 -11.73 89.11 33.94
C THR A 305 -10.36 89.79 33.85
N PRO A 306 -9.53 89.75 34.92
CA PRO A 306 -8.21 90.38 34.94
C PRO A 306 -7.22 89.69 33.99
N LYS A 307 -6.32 90.46 33.34
CA LYS A 307 -5.28 89.94 32.41
C LYS A 307 -4.50 88.70 32.94
N PRO A 308 -4.10 88.63 34.22
CA PRO A 308 -3.49 87.44 34.82
C PRO A 308 -4.31 86.14 34.67
N ALA A 309 -5.65 86.20 34.75
CA ALA A 309 -6.51 85.02 34.61
C ALA A 309 -6.50 84.48 33.17
N ILE A 310 -6.32 85.35 32.17
CA ILE A 310 -6.20 84.98 30.75
C ILE A 310 -4.88 84.23 30.50
N GLU A 311 -3.80 84.73 31.09
CA GLU A 311 -2.47 84.09 30.99
C GLU A 311 -2.46 82.73 31.69
N ALA A 312 -3.12 82.63 32.86
CA ALA A 312 -3.32 81.37 33.57
C ALA A 312 -4.10 80.34 32.72
N TYR A 313 -5.19 80.74 32.05
CA TYR A 313 -5.93 79.87 31.13
C TYR A 313 -5.04 79.35 29.99
N LYS A 314 -4.29 80.25 29.33
CA LYS A 314 -3.40 79.86 28.22
C LYS A 314 -2.36 78.84 28.67
N LYS A 315 -1.81 79.02 29.87
CA LYS A 315 -0.84 78.09 30.46
C LYS A 315 -1.46 76.71 30.73
N ILE A 316 -2.66 76.66 31.32
CA ILE A 316 -3.41 75.41 31.54
C ILE A 316 -3.70 74.69 30.22
N LEU A 317 -4.08 75.42 29.17
CA LEU A 317 -4.33 74.84 27.86
C LEU A 317 -3.05 74.24 27.24
N LEU A 318 -1.91 74.93 27.36
CA LEU A 318 -0.62 74.41 26.91
C LEU A 318 -0.21 73.15 27.67
N GLU A 319 -0.37 73.13 29.00
CA GLU A 319 -0.08 71.96 29.83
C GLU A 319 -0.99 70.77 29.47
N TYR A 320 -2.27 71.01 29.25
CA TYR A 320 -3.22 70.00 28.78
C TYR A 320 -2.88 69.47 27.37
N GLU A 321 -2.57 70.35 26.41
CA GLU A 321 -2.16 69.94 25.07
C GLU A 321 -0.85 69.15 25.09
N SER A 322 0.09 69.53 25.95
CA SER A 322 1.35 68.80 26.14
C SER A 322 1.11 67.39 26.70
N LEU A 323 0.27 67.24 27.73
CA LEU A 323 -0.13 65.95 28.29
C LEU A 323 -0.76 65.06 27.20
N LYS A 324 -1.71 65.62 26.44
CA LYS A 324 -2.39 64.93 25.35
C LYS A 324 -1.42 64.46 24.27
N GLN A 325 -0.58 65.36 23.74
CA GLN A 325 0.38 65.04 22.69
C GLN A 325 1.38 63.96 23.14
N HIS A 326 1.85 64.07 24.39
CA HIS A 326 2.78 63.09 24.94
C HIS A 326 2.14 61.70 25.09
N PHE A 327 0.86 61.63 25.48
CA PHE A 327 0.14 60.36 25.56
C PHE A 327 -0.20 59.78 24.17
N GLU A 328 -0.68 60.62 23.24
CA GLU A 328 -1.05 60.19 21.88
C GLU A 328 0.13 59.63 21.10
N ALA A 329 1.36 60.10 21.37
CA ALA A 329 2.58 59.60 20.73
C ALA A 329 2.91 58.14 21.08
N LEU A 330 2.40 57.62 22.19
CA LEU A 330 2.80 56.32 22.74
C LEU A 330 1.86 55.17 22.33
N HIS A 331 0.63 55.49 21.92
CA HIS A 331 -0.37 54.55 21.36
C HIS A 331 -0.68 53.28 22.20
N TRP A 332 -0.50 53.29 23.53
CA TRP A 332 -0.72 52.10 24.38
C TRP A 332 -2.19 51.69 24.54
N PHE A 333 -3.09 52.67 24.68
CA PHE A 333 -4.53 52.45 24.65
C PHE A 333 -5.25 53.70 24.17
N SER A 334 -6.46 53.52 23.65
CA SER A 334 -7.27 54.63 23.15
C SER A 334 -7.98 55.35 24.29
N PHE A 335 -7.78 56.66 24.37
CA PHE A 335 -8.61 57.55 25.17
C PHE A 335 -9.26 58.59 24.23
N PRO A 336 -10.60 58.76 24.30
CA PRO A 336 -11.32 59.66 23.39
C PRO A 336 -11.13 61.12 23.79
N TRP A 337 -9.98 61.70 23.45
CA TRP A 337 -9.74 63.13 23.67
C TRP A 337 -10.76 64.00 22.93
N PRO A 338 -11.36 65.00 23.57
CA PRO A 338 -12.24 65.94 22.89
C PRO A 338 -11.49 66.70 21.79
N GLY A 339 -12.17 66.92 20.66
CA GLY A 339 -11.63 67.73 19.55
C GLY A 339 -11.45 69.20 19.97
N LYS A 340 -10.53 69.91 19.29
CA LYS A 340 -10.18 71.31 19.60
C LYS A 340 -11.39 72.25 19.66
N ASP A 341 -12.42 71.99 18.85
CA ASP A 341 -13.65 72.79 18.79
C ASP A 341 -14.62 72.56 19.98
N LYS A 342 -14.40 71.50 20.77
CA LYS A 342 -15.26 71.11 21.90
C LYS A 342 -14.72 71.57 23.25
N LEU A 343 -13.43 71.93 23.37
CA LEU A 343 -12.80 72.44 24.58
C LEU A 343 -13.05 73.96 24.71
N LYS A 344 -14.23 74.31 25.22
CA LYS A 344 -14.70 75.69 25.31
C LYS A 344 -14.52 76.30 26.70
N ALA A 345 -14.33 75.51 27.75
CA ALA A 345 -14.22 75.99 29.13
C ALA A 345 -13.22 75.16 29.95
N ILE A 346 -12.63 75.76 31.00
CA ILE A 346 -11.73 75.04 31.93
C ILE A 346 -12.45 73.89 32.63
N ALA A 347 -13.75 74.03 32.94
CA ALA A 347 -14.56 72.97 33.51
C ALA A 347 -14.50 71.66 32.67
N GLN A 348 -14.47 71.77 31.34
CA GLN A 348 -14.37 70.61 30.44
C GLN A 348 -12.96 70.01 30.42
N ILE A 349 -11.93 70.84 30.62
CA ILE A 349 -10.55 70.37 30.81
C ILE A 349 -10.49 69.54 32.11
N VAL A 350 -11.05 70.05 33.21
CA VAL A 350 -11.10 69.33 34.50
C VAL A 350 -11.84 68.00 34.37
N GLU A 351 -13.02 68.01 33.75
CA GLU A 351 -13.83 66.80 33.51
C GLU A 351 -13.06 65.77 32.67
N THR A 352 -12.49 66.19 31.54
CA THR A 352 -11.74 65.30 30.63
C THR A 352 -10.49 64.75 31.31
N THR A 353 -9.72 65.59 32.01
CA THR A 353 -8.49 65.20 32.72
C THR A 353 -8.80 64.23 33.86
N SER A 354 -9.92 64.40 34.57
CA SER A 354 -10.36 63.46 35.63
C SER A 354 -10.81 62.11 35.03
N HIS A 355 -11.50 62.13 33.90
CA HIS A 355 -11.84 60.91 33.16
C HIS A 355 -10.61 60.20 32.60
N PHE A 356 -9.61 60.96 32.14
CA PHE A 356 -8.32 60.42 31.71
C PHE A 356 -7.60 59.74 32.88
N GLU A 357 -7.53 60.38 34.04
CA GLU A 357 -6.95 59.80 35.26
C GLU A 357 -7.61 58.46 35.63
N THR A 358 -8.95 58.44 35.65
CA THR A 358 -9.73 57.23 35.96
C THR A 358 -9.47 56.12 34.94
N SER A 359 -9.39 56.49 33.65
CA SER A 359 -9.09 55.55 32.56
C SER A 359 -7.68 54.99 32.66
N LEU A 360 -6.70 55.83 33.01
CA LEU A 360 -5.31 55.46 33.21
C LEU A 360 -5.13 54.53 34.41
N GLN A 361 -5.79 54.81 35.54
CA GLN A 361 -5.80 53.92 36.70
C GLN A 361 -6.47 52.57 36.38
N ASN A 362 -7.56 52.56 35.62
CA ASN A 362 -8.22 51.34 35.18
C ASN A 362 -7.31 50.53 34.24
N TRP A 363 -6.62 51.20 33.31
CA TRP A 363 -5.63 50.55 32.44
C TRP A 363 -4.45 49.97 33.24
N GLN A 364 -3.94 50.69 34.24
CA GLN A 364 -2.87 50.21 35.12
C GLN A 364 -3.25 48.91 35.82
N ARG A 365 -4.49 48.78 36.32
CA ARG A 365 -4.99 47.52 36.90
C ARG A 365 -5.05 46.38 35.88
N GLY A 366 -5.24 46.71 34.59
CA GLY A 366 -5.30 45.77 33.47
C GLY A 366 -3.95 45.48 32.78
N VAL A 367 -2.87 46.18 33.15
CA VAL A 367 -1.58 46.14 32.43
C VAL A 367 -1.00 44.72 32.34
N GLY A 368 -1.28 43.87 33.34
CA GLY A 368 -0.83 42.47 33.33
C GLY A 368 -1.35 41.68 32.13
N LYS A 369 -2.61 41.90 31.72
CA LYS A 369 -3.19 41.23 30.53
C LYS A 369 -2.54 41.72 29.25
N PHE A 370 -2.34 43.04 29.15
CA PHE A 370 -1.65 43.65 28.01
C PHE A 370 -0.22 43.09 27.86
N ILE A 371 0.55 43.00 28.95
CA ILE A 371 1.89 42.40 28.93
C ILE A 371 1.84 40.94 28.47
N GLN A 372 0.85 40.15 28.91
CA GLN A 372 0.70 38.78 28.43
C GLN A 372 0.48 38.73 26.91
N GLU A 373 -0.37 39.59 26.36
CA GLU A 373 -0.62 39.69 24.92
C GLU A 373 0.66 40.10 24.14
N GLU A 374 1.45 41.03 24.68
CA GLU A 374 2.77 41.39 24.13
C GLU A 374 3.72 40.18 24.11
N LEU A 375 3.77 39.40 25.19
CA LEU A 375 4.61 38.20 25.27
C LEU A 375 4.15 37.10 24.30
N LEU A 376 2.84 36.96 24.06
CA LEU A 376 2.30 35.98 23.10
C LEU A 376 2.71 36.29 21.65
N ARG A 377 2.78 37.58 21.30
CA ARG A 377 3.16 38.07 19.97
C ARG A 377 4.66 38.38 19.82
N LEU A 378 5.46 38.09 20.83
CA LEU A 378 6.87 38.43 20.89
C LEU A 378 7.67 37.77 19.76
N ASN A 379 8.41 38.60 19.04
CA ASN A 379 9.49 38.26 18.12
C ASN A 379 10.44 39.47 17.98
N SER A 380 11.55 39.28 17.28
CA SER A 380 12.55 40.32 17.02
C SER A 380 12.01 41.57 16.31
N LYS A 381 10.85 41.48 15.64
CA LYS A 381 10.19 42.59 14.93
C LYS A 381 9.12 43.31 15.75
N SER A 382 8.48 42.62 16.69
CA SER A 382 7.38 43.14 17.53
C SER A 382 7.85 43.66 18.89
N VAL A 383 9.10 43.40 19.27
CA VAL A 383 9.71 43.96 20.49
C VAL A 383 9.67 45.49 20.47
N LEU A 384 9.27 46.09 21.60
CA LEU A 384 9.39 47.54 21.81
C LEU A 384 10.86 47.97 21.71
N THR A 385 11.17 48.81 20.71
CA THR A 385 12.55 49.26 20.42
C THR A 385 13.21 50.01 21.57
N GLU A 386 12.41 50.67 22.42
CA GLU A 386 12.88 51.37 23.63
C GLU A 386 13.41 50.40 24.69
N LEU A 387 13.01 49.14 24.62
CA LEU A 387 13.54 48.07 25.44
C LEU A 387 14.75 47.46 24.71
N ALA A 388 15.82 47.22 25.47
CA ALA A 388 17.10 46.77 24.94
C ALA A 388 17.19 45.33 24.35
N PRO A 389 16.21 44.40 24.43
CA PRO A 389 16.48 43.01 24.06
C PRO A 389 16.35 42.69 22.56
N LYS A 390 16.18 43.68 21.66
CA LYS A 390 15.98 43.39 20.22
C LYS A 390 17.10 42.54 19.61
N VAL A 391 18.36 42.90 19.84
CA VAL A 391 19.52 42.15 19.33
C VAL A 391 19.60 40.76 19.98
N GLN A 392 19.32 40.67 21.28
CA GLN A 392 19.34 39.40 22.01
C GLN A 392 18.23 38.45 21.53
N LEU A 393 17.04 38.99 21.23
CA LEU A 393 15.91 38.24 20.65
C LEU A 393 16.24 37.73 19.25
N GLN A 394 16.83 38.56 18.40
CA GLN A 394 17.24 38.13 17.07
C GLN A 394 18.29 37.01 17.15
N PHE A 395 19.32 37.18 17.99
CA PHE A 395 20.34 36.14 18.21
C PHE A 395 19.73 34.84 18.75
N LEU A 396 18.72 34.94 19.63
CA LEU A 396 17.99 33.79 20.15
C LEU A 396 17.20 33.08 19.03
N GLU A 397 16.53 33.85 18.17
CA GLU A 397 15.82 33.33 16.99
C GLU A 397 16.76 32.57 16.05
N GLU A 398 17.90 33.17 15.70
CA GLU A 398 18.94 32.54 14.87
C GLU A 398 19.53 31.30 15.55
N SER A 399 19.78 31.34 16.86
CA SER A 399 20.30 30.21 17.62
C SER A 399 19.34 29.02 17.66
N MET A 400 18.03 29.27 17.71
CA MET A 400 17.02 28.21 17.61
C MET A 400 17.04 27.55 16.23
N ASP A 401 17.09 28.36 15.17
CA ASP A 401 17.06 27.85 13.79
C ASP A 401 18.37 27.09 13.48
N ASN A 402 19.52 27.57 13.97
CA ASN A 402 20.80 26.86 13.90
C ASN A 402 20.78 25.52 14.65
N LEU A 403 20.18 25.45 15.83
CA LEU A 403 20.07 24.20 16.59
C LEU A 403 19.29 23.13 15.81
N LEU A 404 18.21 23.52 15.11
CA LEU A 404 17.44 22.61 14.26
C LEU A 404 18.23 22.20 13.02
N ALA A 405 18.95 23.14 12.39
CA ALA A 405 19.81 22.83 11.25
C ALA A 405 20.92 21.83 11.63
N GLU A 406 21.55 22.00 12.78
CA GLU A 406 22.53 21.06 13.32
C GLU A 406 21.92 19.67 13.61
N LEU A 407 20.70 19.62 14.15
CA LEU A 407 20.00 18.36 14.38
C LEU A 407 19.69 17.64 13.06
N ASN A 408 19.22 18.36 12.04
CA ASN A 408 18.94 17.81 10.71
C ASN A 408 20.22 17.28 10.03
N THR A 409 21.30 18.04 10.10
CA THR A 409 22.59 17.67 9.50
C THR A 409 23.32 16.57 10.27
N SER A 410 22.94 16.30 11.51
CA SER A 410 23.54 15.22 12.31
C SER A 410 23.25 13.82 11.77
N GLY A 411 22.22 13.67 10.93
CA GLY A 411 21.80 12.39 10.37
C GLY A 411 21.20 11.43 11.40
N VAL A 412 20.79 11.91 12.59
CA VAL A 412 20.15 11.06 13.61
C VAL A 412 18.68 10.78 13.30
N LEU A 413 17.96 11.75 12.74
CA LEU A 413 16.54 11.63 12.37
C LEU A 413 16.37 11.44 10.86
N ALA A 414 15.35 10.69 10.46
CA ALA A 414 14.99 10.47 9.07
C ALA A 414 14.34 11.69 8.42
N GLU A 415 13.40 12.33 9.13
CA GLU A 415 12.65 13.49 8.64
C GLU A 415 13.31 14.79 9.11
N PRO A 416 13.50 15.77 8.19
CA PRO A 416 14.02 17.07 8.56
C PRO A 416 12.99 17.86 9.38
N LEU A 417 13.47 18.54 10.41
CA LEU A 417 12.70 19.44 11.26
C LEU A 417 12.72 20.86 10.66
N GLU A 418 11.55 21.47 10.49
CA GLU A 418 11.40 22.84 10.00
C GLU A 418 10.59 23.68 10.97
N ASN A 419 11.14 24.81 11.39
CA ASN A 419 10.42 25.77 12.23
C ASN A 419 9.67 26.80 11.37
N LYS A 420 8.34 26.70 11.33
CA LYS A 420 7.45 27.65 10.63
C LYS A 420 6.76 28.64 11.59
N MET A 421 7.18 28.69 12.85
CA MET A 421 6.52 29.47 13.89
C MET A 421 7.03 30.91 13.92
N LEU A 422 6.09 31.87 13.97
CA LEU A 422 6.36 33.32 13.87
C LEU A 422 6.64 34.01 15.22
N THR A 423 6.35 33.35 16.35
CA THR A 423 6.51 33.94 17.69
C THR A 423 7.40 33.07 18.56
N ILE A 424 8.15 33.70 19.47
CA ILE A 424 9.08 33.04 20.39
C ILE A 424 8.37 31.94 21.20
N LEU A 425 7.16 32.21 21.70
CA LEU A 425 6.41 31.24 22.48
C LEU A 425 6.07 29.98 21.67
N LYS A 426 5.59 30.13 20.43
CA LYS A 426 5.27 29.00 19.56
C LYS A 426 6.52 28.22 19.18
N ARG A 427 7.64 28.91 18.94
CA ARG A 427 8.95 28.28 18.71
C ARG A 427 9.38 27.46 19.92
N LYS A 428 9.27 27.99 21.14
CA LYS A 428 9.55 27.26 22.39
C LYS A 428 8.71 26.00 22.52
N GLN A 429 7.40 26.09 22.27
CA GLN A 429 6.51 24.93 22.31
C GLN A 429 6.91 23.85 21.29
N TYR A 430 7.29 24.26 20.09
CA TYR A 430 7.78 23.35 19.06
C TYR A 430 9.09 22.65 19.47
N LEU A 431 10.06 23.39 20.01
CA LEU A 431 11.30 22.80 20.53
C LEU A 431 11.04 21.82 21.68
N ALA A 432 10.10 22.12 22.57
CA ALA A 432 9.70 21.21 23.63
C ALA A 432 9.05 19.91 23.10
N GLN A 433 8.25 19.98 22.03
CA GLN A 433 7.71 18.79 21.37
C GLN A 433 8.82 17.92 20.77
N ILE A 434 9.82 18.56 20.13
CA ILE A 434 10.98 17.84 19.61
C ILE A 434 11.76 17.18 20.75
N GLN A 435 12.02 17.91 21.84
CA GLN A 435 12.69 17.35 23.01
C GLN A 435 11.97 16.11 23.55
N LEU A 436 10.66 16.19 23.76
CA LEU A 436 9.84 15.05 24.19
C LEU A 436 9.94 13.86 23.23
N LYS A 437 9.97 14.12 21.91
CA LYS A 437 10.19 13.08 20.90
C LYS A 437 11.58 12.43 21.05
N LEU A 438 12.65 13.21 21.23
CA LEU A 438 14.00 12.66 21.43
C LEU A 438 14.10 11.86 22.74
N GLU A 439 13.47 12.32 23.81
CA GLU A 439 13.41 11.59 25.08
C GLU A 439 12.62 10.28 24.97
N GLN A 440 11.53 10.27 24.19
CA GLN A 440 10.81 9.04 23.89
C GLN A 440 11.68 8.06 23.11
N LEU A 441 12.38 8.52 22.06
CA LEU A 441 13.32 7.70 21.31
C LEU A 441 14.43 7.12 22.22
N LEU A 442 14.95 7.92 23.16
CA LEU A 442 15.94 7.45 24.14
C LEU A 442 15.41 6.33 25.03
N ARG A 443 14.15 6.39 25.46
CA ARG A 443 13.50 5.31 26.21
C ARG A 443 13.36 4.05 25.36
N ASP A 444 12.99 4.21 24.09
CA ASP A 444 12.78 3.10 23.17
C ASP A 444 14.08 2.44 22.67
N LEU A 445 15.24 3.08 22.89
CA LEU A 445 16.56 2.48 22.61
C LEU A 445 16.83 1.20 23.44
N VAL A 446 16.04 0.88 24.46
CA VAL A 446 16.15 -0.40 25.18
C VAL A 446 15.97 -1.58 24.23
N ASP A 447 15.05 -1.47 23.25
CA ASP A 447 14.76 -2.50 22.26
C ASP A 447 15.58 -2.37 20.98
N PHE A 448 16.60 -1.51 20.98
CA PHE A 448 17.36 -1.15 19.79
C PHE A 448 17.94 -2.37 19.05
N ASN A 449 18.45 -3.37 19.75
CA ASN A 449 19.05 -4.54 19.08
C ASN A 449 18.03 -5.37 18.28
N HIS A 450 16.82 -5.55 18.81
CA HIS A 450 15.74 -6.25 18.10
C HIS A 450 15.28 -5.43 16.90
N PHE A 451 15.08 -4.13 17.10
CA PHE A 451 14.70 -3.21 16.06
C PHE A 451 15.77 -3.07 14.96
N TYR A 452 17.05 -3.03 15.32
CA TYR A 452 18.17 -2.93 14.39
C TYR A 452 18.21 -4.13 13.45
N ARG A 453 18.08 -5.36 13.98
CA ARG A 453 18.06 -6.58 13.15
C ARG A 453 16.88 -6.58 12.18
N TRP A 454 15.70 -6.17 12.66
CA TRP A 454 14.54 -6.01 11.80
C TRP A 454 14.77 -4.95 10.71
N GLN A 455 15.23 -3.76 11.07
CA GLN A 455 15.46 -2.66 10.12
C GLN A 455 16.53 -3.00 9.10
N GLN A 456 17.63 -3.61 9.51
CA GLN A 456 18.69 -4.02 8.60
C GLN A 456 18.16 -5.04 7.58
N PHE A 457 17.39 -6.04 8.04
CA PHE A 457 16.75 -7.00 7.17
C PHE A 457 15.70 -6.34 6.26
N TRP A 458 14.86 -5.46 6.80
CA TRP A 458 13.79 -4.77 6.10
C TRP A 458 14.32 -3.88 4.96
N LEU A 459 15.35 -3.09 5.26
CA LEU A 459 15.95 -2.15 4.33
C LEU A 459 16.75 -2.84 3.23
N SER A 460 17.21 -4.08 3.44
CA SER A 460 17.84 -4.88 2.38
C SER A 460 16.84 -5.52 1.42
N GLN A 461 15.55 -5.49 1.73
CA GLN A 461 14.52 -6.09 0.87
C GLN A 461 14.09 -5.17 -0.27
N SER A 462 13.70 -5.76 -1.39
CA SER A 462 13.07 -5.04 -2.50
C SER A 462 11.69 -4.50 -2.08
N GLU A 463 11.16 -3.53 -2.83
CA GLU A 463 9.82 -2.97 -2.56
C GLU A 463 8.72 -4.06 -2.59
N GLN A 464 8.82 -5.02 -3.51
CA GLN A 464 7.89 -6.15 -3.61
C GLN A 464 7.93 -7.00 -2.34
N HIS A 465 9.12 -7.35 -1.86
CA HIS A 465 9.31 -8.13 -0.64
C HIS A 465 8.80 -7.38 0.60
N GLN A 466 9.09 -6.08 0.71
CA GLN A 466 8.56 -5.24 1.77
C GLN A 466 7.03 -5.25 1.78
N ASN A 467 6.39 -5.10 0.61
CA ASN A 467 4.92 -5.13 0.52
C ASN A 467 4.33 -6.47 0.97
N LEU A 468 4.94 -7.59 0.59
CA LEU A 468 4.57 -8.92 1.10
C LEU A 468 4.64 -8.97 2.63
N LEU A 469 5.74 -8.51 3.21
CA LEU A 469 5.93 -8.49 4.66
C LEU A 469 4.98 -7.52 5.37
N LYS A 470 4.61 -6.37 4.77
CA LYS A 470 3.55 -5.48 5.32
C LYS A 470 2.21 -6.20 5.38
N ALA A 471 1.85 -6.89 4.30
CA ALA A 471 0.59 -7.62 4.25
C ALA A 471 0.57 -8.74 5.30
N LEU A 472 1.67 -9.47 5.47
CA LEU A 472 1.81 -10.51 6.50
C LEU A 472 1.82 -9.94 7.93
N ALA A 473 2.38 -8.75 8.16
CA ALA A 473 2.33 -8.12 9.49
C ALA A 473 0.92 -7.74 9.93
N ASN A 474 0.00 -7.53 8.99
CA ASN A 474 -1.41 -7.26 9.28
C ASN A 474 -2.23 -8.54 9.56
N VAL A 475 -1.69 -9.71 9.22
CA VAL A 475 -2.28 -11.02 9.47
C VAL A 475 -2.04 -11.37 10.94
N ARG A 476 -3.10 -11.68 11.70
CA ARG A 476 -3.02 -11.96 13.16
C ARG A 476 -2.45 -13.35 13.46
N GLU A 477 -2.38 -14.21 12.45
CA GLU A 477 -1.96 -15.59 12.53
C GLU A 477 -0.46 -15.71 12.84
N LYS A 478 -0.12 -16.64 13.74
CA LYS A 478 1.26 -16.89 14.19
C LYS A 478 2.13 -17.66 13.20
N ASN A 479 1.66 -17.89 11.97
CA ASN A 479 2.40 -18.69 11.01
C ASN A 479 2.35 -18.05 9.62
N TRP A 480 3.16 -17.00 9.45
CA TRP A 480 3.26 -16.25 8.20
C TRP A 480 3.57 -17.15 7.01
N LEU A 481 4.44 -18.15 7.19
CA LEU A 481 4.79 -19.08 6.13
C LEU A 481 3.56 -19.84 5.63
N VAL A 482 2.76 -20.41 6.52
CA VAL A 482 1.57 -21.17 6.12
C VAL A 482 0.56 -20.29 5.40
N VAL A 483 0.35 -19.05 5.86
CA VAL A 483 -0.56 -18.09 5.22
C VAL A 483 -0.04 -17.68 3.84
N PHE A 484 1.25 -17.38 3.72
CA PHE A 484 1.89 -17.07 2.44
C PHE A 484 1.75 -18.24 1.46
N GLN A 485 2.09 -19.47 1.88
CA GLN A 485 2.02 -20.65 1.04
C GLN A 485 0.60 -20.93 0.55
N ALA A 486 -0.40 -20.80 1.44
CA ALA A 486 -1.80 -20.98 1.08
C ALA A 486 -2.24 -19.93 0.03
N TRP A 487 -1.85 -18.67 0.21
CA TRP A 487 -2.15 -17.61 -0.74
C TRP A 487 -1.45 -17.83 -2.09
N TYR A 488 -0.14 -18.12 -2.08
CA TYR A 488 0.65 -18.26 -3.30
C TYR A 488 0.19 -19.44 -4.15
N LEU A 489 0.00 -20.62 -3.54
CA LEU A 489 -0.49 -21.81 -4.24
C LEU A 489 -1.91 -21.58 -4.79
N HIS A 490 -2.75 -20.83 -4.08
CA HIS A 490 -4.06 -20.46 -4.58
C HIS A 490 -3.97 -19.60 -5.86
N GLN A 491 -3.07 -18.62 -5.91
CA GLN A 491 -2.86 -17.80 -7.11
C GLN A 491 -2.31 -18.63 -8.27
N VAL A 492 -1.36 -19.53 -8.01
CA VAL A 492 -0.86 -20.50 -9.01
C VAL A 492 -2.00 -21.31 -9.60
N LEU A 493 -2.89 -21.85 -8.77
CA LEU A 493 -4.05 -22.62 -9.22
C LEU A 493 -5.04 -21.75 -10.02
N LEU A 494 -5.25 -20.48 -9.64
CA LEU A 494 -6.11 -19.57 -10.41
C LEU A 494 -5.55 -19.28 -11.80
N ILE A 495 -4.24 -19.06 -11.91
CA ILE A 495 -3.56 -18.76 -13.18
C ILE A 495 -3.51 -20.00 -14.07
N ALA A 496 -3.21 -21.16 -13.50
CA ALA A 496 -3.09 -22.41 -14.25
C ALA A 496 -4.44 -23.07 -14.60
N LYS A 497 -5.56 -22.48 -14.15
CA LYS A 497 -6.89 -23.03 -14.41
C LYS A 497 -7.22 -22.95 -15.90
N THR A 498 -7.20 -24.08 -16.59
CA THR A 498 -7.65 -24.19 -17.99
C THR A 498 -9.07 -24.79 -18.08
N MET A 499 -9.75 -24.60 -19.23
CA MET A 499 -11.06 -25.20 -19.47
C MET A 499 -11.01 -26.74 -19.52
N ASP A 500 -9.83 -27.32 -19.76
CA ASP A 500 -9.66 -28.76 -19.84
C ASP A 500 -9.60 -29.42 -18.46
N ILE A 501 -9.33 -28.67 -17.38
CA ILE A 501 -9.35 -29.19 -16.02
C ILE A 501 -10.80 -29.43 -15.59
N PRO A 502 -11.17 -30.67 -15.24
CA PRO A 502 -12.56 -31.02 -14.94
C PRO A 502 -13.04 -30.35 -13.65
N THR A 503 -14.13 -29.60 -13.75
CA THR A 503 -14.86 -29.00 -12.61
C THR A 503 -15.99 -29.89 -12.10
N GLN A 504 -16.35 -30.92 -12.86
CA GLN A 504 -17.37 -31.92 -12.57
C GLN A 504 -16.82 -33.31 -12.88
N ALA A 505 -17.52 -34.35 -12.43
CA ALA A 505 -17.18 -35.72 -12.77
C ALA A 505 -17.06 -35.89 -14.30
N LEU A 506 -15.96 -36.51 -14.74
CA LEU A 506 -15.76 -36.82 -16.15
C LEU A 506 -16.80 -37.85 -16.62
N PRO A 507 -17.30 -37.76 -17.87
CA PRO A 507 -18.38 -38.63 -18.39
C PRO A 507 -17.86 -40.04 -18.76
N LEU A 508 -17.19 -40.71 -17.83
CA LEU A 508 -16.60 -42.03 -18.00
C LEU A 508 -17.67 -43.11 -18.21
N GLU A 509 -18.75 -43.07 -17.42
CA GLU A 509 -19.87 -44.02 -17.53
C GLU A 509 -20.61 -43.87 -18.86
N GLU A 510 -20.85 -42.62 -19.28
CA GLU A 510 -21.48 -42.33 -20.57
C GLU A 510 -20.60 -42.80 -21.74
N TYR A 511 -19.29 -42.54 -21.66
CA TYR A 511 -18.34 -43.05 -22.64
C TYR A 511 -18.38 -44.58 -22.72
N TYR A 512 -18.34 -45.27 -21.58
CA TYR A 512 -18.35 -46.73 -21.52
C TYR A 512 -19.64 -47.34 -22.08
N ALA A 513 -20.79 -46.75 -21.75
CA ALA A 513 -22.09 -47.18 -22.27
C ALA A 513 -22.21 -47.02 -23.79
N ILE A 514 -21.70 -45.92 -24.36
CA ILE A 514 -21.71 -45.69 -25.80
C ILE A 514 -20.68 -46.61 -26.50
N TRP A 515 -19.50 -46.81 -25.89
CA TRP A 515 -18.46 -47.68 -26.42
C TRP A 515 -18.90 -49.14 -26.53
N THR A 516 -19.52 -49.67 -25.47
CA THR A 516 -20.01 -51.06 -25.46
C THR A 516 -21.04 -51.30 -26.56
N GLN A 517 -22.00 -50.39 -26.75
CA GLN A 517 -22.97 -50.45 -27.85
C GLN A 517 -22.33 -50.35 -29.23
N PHE A 518 -21.28 -49.53 -29.39
CA PHE A 518 -20.55 -49.41 -30.63
C PHE A 518 -19.73 -50.68 -30.95
N LYS A 519 -19.07 -51.27 -29.94
CA LYS A 519 -18.24 -52.48 -30.08
C LYS A 519 -19.00 -53.64 -30.69
N ASP A 520 -20.24 -53.86 -30.26
CA ASP A 520 -21.10 -54.95 -30.78
C ASP A 520 -21.50 -54.75 -32.25
N ARG A 521 -21.39 -53.53 -32.77
CA ARG A 521 -21.78 -53.15 -34.14
C ARG A 521 -20.62 -53.08 -35.12
N ILE A 522 -19.37 -53.14 -34.64
CA ILE A 522 -18.15 -53.09 -35.46
C ILE A 522 -18.19 -54.11 -36.63
N PRO A 523 -18.56 -55.39 -36.43
CA PRO A 523 -18.58 -56.36 -37.53
C PRO A 523 -19.59 -56.01 -38.62
N ALA A 524 -20.77 -55.49 -38.24
CA ALA A 524 -21.81 -55.09 -39.17
C ALA A 524 -21.41 -53.85 -40.00
N GLN A 525 -20.62 -52.95 -39.42
CA GLN A 525 -20.14 -51.74 -40.09
C GLN A 525 -19.06 -52.05 -41.14
N ILE A 526 -18.11 -52.93 -40.81
CA ILE A 526 -17.09 -53.42 -41.76
C ILE A 526 -17.76 -54.11 -42.97
N ALA A 527 -18.78 -54.92 -42.72
CA ALA A 527 -19.54 -55.59 -43.78
C ALA A 527 -20.29 -54.62 -44.72
N GLN A 528 -20.68 -53.43 -44.27
CA GLN A 528 -21.31 -52.42 -45.14
C GLN A 528 -20.33 -51.79 -46.13
N PHE A 529 -19.06 -51.57 -45.73
CA PHE A 529 -18.04 -51.02 -46.62
C PHE A 529 -17.57 -52.07 -47.65
N GLY A 530 -17.42 -53.33 -47.24
CA GLY A 530 -17.12 -54.44 -48.17
C GLY A 530 -18.17 -54.64 -49.27
N ARG A 531 -19.41 -54.15 -49.10
CA ARG A 531 -20.48 -54.20 -50.11
C ARG A 531 -20.45 -53.05 -51.13
N LYS A 532 -19.71 -51.96 -50.87
CA LYS A 532 -19.72 -50.76 -51.74
C LYS A 532 -18.62 -50.75 -52.82
N GLU A 533 -17.61 -51.62 -52.70
CA GLU A 533 -16.50 -51.70 -53.66
C GLU A 533 -16.48 -53.00 -54.50
N GLY A 534 -17.56 -53.79 -54.48
CA GLY A 534 -17.70 -55.05 -55.23
C GLY A 534 -18.56 -54.94 -56.48
#